data_AF-D5RHY3-F1
#
_entry.id   AF-D5RHY3-F1
#
_cell.length_a   1.000
_cell.length_b   1.000
_cell.length_c   1.000
_cell.angle_alpha   90.00
_cell.angle_beta   90.00
_cell.angle_gamma   90.00
#
_symmetry.space_group_name_H-M   'P 1'
#
loop_
_entity.id
_entity.type
_entity.pdbx_description
1 polymer ?
#
loop_
_entity_poly.entity_id
_entity_poly.type
_entity_poly.pdbx_seq_one_letter_code
_entity_poly.pdbx_strand_id
1 'polypeptide(L)'
;MVQTIRIEAEARERAGKGAARATRKDGRVPAVIYGAKQEAVLLSLDPRDVMKEMHKGGWQSHLYEVAVAGAEPVRCLMREVQFHPVKDSPLHVDFQRLAPGQMIRVKVPVVFQNEESAPGIKEGGVLNVVRRELEVLSDPDQVPEQFEIDLGAAVIGDSLRWSNVIDHKGTKPVIVGRDFVVATIAPPTVEEEIVVQAPVAAAPAKGKAAGKKK
;
A
#
# COMPACT_ATOMS: atom_id res chain seq x y z
N MET A 1 -15.65 2.41 15.29
CA MET A 1 -16.51 3.42 14.62
C MET A 1 -15.77 3.79 13.34
N VAL A 2 -16.43 3.83 12.19
CA VAL A 2 -15.77 4.21 10.93
C VAL A 2 -15.41 5.69 11.02
N GLN A 3 -14.12 6.03 11.00
CA GLN A 3 -13.69 7.42 10.98
C GLN A 3 -14.03 8.01 9.61
N THR A 4 -14.88 9.05 9.61
CA THR A 4 -15.22 9.79 8.39
C THR A 4 -14.34 11.03 8.31
N ILE A 5 -13.63 11.18 7.20
CA ILE A 5 -12.67 12.25 6.98
C ILE A 5 -13.27 13.26 6.01
N ARG A 6 -13.44 14.50 6.47
CA ARG A 6 -13.99 15.57 5.65
C ARG A 6 -12.89 16.19 4.78
N ILE A 7 -13.15 16.29 3.47
CA ILE A 7 -12.29 16.98 2.51
C ILE A 7 -13.11 18.11 1.86
N GLU A 8 -12.56 19.32 1.85
CA GLU A 8 -13.18 20.46 1.18
C GLU A 8 -12.82 20.46 -0.31
N ALA A 9 -13.84 20.66 -1.15
CA ALA A 9 -13.72 20.64 -2.59
C ALA A 9 -14.48 21.80 -3.23
N GLU A 10 -13.93 22.31 -4.33
CA GLU A 10 -14.59 23.28 -5.18
C GLU A 10 -15.06 22.61 -6.47
N ALA A 11 -16.33 22.83 -6.81
CA ALA A 11 -16.91 22.35 -8.07
C ALA A 11 -16.25 23.04 -9.26
N ARG A 12 -16.12 22.30 -10.36
CA ARG A 12 -15.56 22.81 -11.61
C ARG A 12 -16.60 22.68 -12.71
N GLU A 13 -16.88 23.78 -13.39
CA GLU A 13 -17.83 23.79 -14.52
C GLU A 13 -17.22 23.29 -15.82
N ARG A 14 -15.92 23.53 -16.06
CA ARG A 14 -15.26 23.15 -17.32
C ARG A 14 -14.58 21.78 -17.23
N ALA A 15 -15.05 20.86 -18.06
CA ALA A 15 -14.40 19.59 -18.34
C ALA A 15 -13.26 19.71 -19.37
N GLY A 16 -12.35 18.73 -19.37
CA GLY A 16 -11.37 18.53 -20.44
C GLY A 16 -9.91 18.87 -20.11
N LYS A 17 -9.02 18.55 -21.06
CA LYS A 17 -7.55 18.64 -20.91
C LYS A 17 -7.07 20.07 -20.60
N GLY A 18 -7.68 21.08 -21.22
CA GLY A 18 -7.33 22.49 -21.01
C GLY A 18 -7.65 22.96 -19.60
N ALA A 19 -8.88 22.68 -19.14
CA ALA A 19 -9.32 23.03 -17.79
C ALA A 19 -8.49 22.32 -16.72
N ALA A 20 -8.20 21.01 -16.89
CA ALA A 20 -7.35 20.27 -15.96
C ALA A 20 -5.90 20.80 -15.91
N ARG A 21 -5.36 21.31 -17.03
CA ARG A 21 -4.05 21.97 -17.03
C ARG A 21 -4.08 23.33 -16.33
N ALA A 22 -5.15 24.11 -16.52
CA ALA A 22 -5.32 25.39 -15.83
C ALA A 22 -5.37 25.20 -14.31
N THR A 23 -6.21 24.29 -13.81
CA THR A 23 -6.32 24.01 -12.37
C THR A 23 -4.98 23.60 -11.74
N ARG A 24 -4.16 22.80 -12.44
CA ARG A 24 -2.82 22.45 -11.97
C ARG A 24 -1.85 23.63 -11.99
N LYS A 25 -1.98 24.55 -12.95
CA LYS A 25 -1.19 25.78 -13.02
C LYS A 25 -1.55 26.72 -11.87
N ASP A 26 -2.81 26.72 -11.46
CA ASP A 26 -3.32 27.46 -10.29
C ASP A 26 -2.93 26.78 -8.96
N GLY A 27 -2.16 25.69 -9.00
CA GLY A 27 -1.67 24.98 -7.81
C GLY A 27 -2.69 24.05 -7.16
N ARG A 28 -3.84 23.81 -7.80
CA ARG A 28 -4.90 22.92 -7.27
C ARG A 28 -4.94 21.58 -7.98
N VAL A 29 -5.46 20.56 -7.31
CA VAL A 29 -5.51 19.20 -7.83
C VAL A 29 -6.89 18.93 -8.44
N PRO A 30 -6.99 18.60 -9.73
CA PRO A 30 -8.27 18.17 -10.31
C PRO A 30 -8.67 16.80 -9.74
N ALA A 31 -9.93 16.64 -9.40
CA ALA A 31 -10.50 15.40 -8.89
C ALA A 31 -11.85 15.08 -9.56
N VAL A 32 -12.24 13.81 -9.51
CA VAL A 32 -13.53 13.34 -10.06
C VAL A 32 -14.21 12.42 -9.05
N ILE A 33 -15.50 12.67 -8.79
CA ILE A 33 -16.37 11.71 -8.10
C ILE A 33 -17.20 10.98 -9.15
N TYR A 34 -17.13 9.66 -9.18
CA TYR A 34 -17.96 8.80 -10.04
C TYR A 34 -18.64 7.68 -9.24
N GLY A 35 -19.58 6.98 -9.86
CA GLY A 35 -20.23 5.81 -9.27
C GLY A 35 -21.64 6.06 -8.77
N ALA A 36 -22.22 5.03 -8.13
CA ALA A 36 -23.61 5.00 -7.68
C ALA A 36 -24.67 5.31 -8.77
N LYS A 37 -24.37 5.03 -10.05
CA LYS A 37 -25.24 5.30 -11.21
C LYS A 37 -25.65 6.78 -11.37
N GLN A 38 -24.86 7.68 -10.80
CA GLN A 38 -25.06 9.13 -10.91
C GLN A 38 -24.00 9.73 -11.85
N GLU A 39 -24.26 10.94 -12.34
CA GLU A 39 -23.30 11.67 -13.16
C GLU A 39 -22.01 11.97 -12.38
N ALA A 40 -20.90 11.98 -13.12
CA ALA A 40 -19.60 12.26 -12.55
C ALA A 40 -19.46 13.75 -12.23
N VAL A 41 -19.02 14.06 -11.00
CA VAL A 41 -18.84 15.44 -10.54
C VAL A 41 -17.36 15.80 -10.65
N LEU A 42 -17.08 16.88 -11.35
CA LEU A 42 -15.73 17.41 -11.51
C LEU A 42 -15.42 18.38 -10.37
N LEU A 43 -14.34 18.09 -9.65
CA LEU A 43 -13.94 18.81 -8.46
C LEU A 43 -12.49 19.27 -8.55
N SER A 44 -12.14 20.15 -7.63
CA SER A 44 -10.78 20.62 -7.40
C SER A 44 -10.52 20.66 -5.91
N LEU A 45 -9.36 20.14 -5.52
CA LEU A 45 -8.93 19.98 -4.14
C LEU A 45 -7.66 20.78 -3.87
N ASP A 46 -7.45 21.13 -2.61
CA ASP A 46 -6.14 21.59 -2.14
C ASP A 46 -5.17 20.38 -2.11
N PRO A 47 -3.97 20.48 -2.73
CA PRO A 47 -2.96 19.43 -2.66
C PRO A 47 -2.56 19.06 -1.22
N ARG A 48 -2.62 19.98 -0.27
CA ARG A 48 -2.23 19.74 1.13
C ARG A 48 -3.13 18.74 1.82
N ASP A 49 -4.44 18.84 1.59
CA ASP A 49 -5.41 17.91 2.17
C ASP A 49 -5.21 16.51 1.59
N VAL A 50 -5.02 16.40 0.27
CA VAL A 50 -4.73 15.13 -0.40
C VAL A 50 -3.44 14.50 0.15
N MET A 51 -2.37 15.29 0.28
CA MET A 51 -1.11 14.80 0.80
C MET A 51 -1.22 14.38 2.27
N LYS A 52 -1.92 15.15 3.11
CA LYS A 52 -2.12 14.79 4.52
C LYS A 52 -2.80 13.44 4.67
N GLU A 53 -3.82 13.18 3.85
CA GLU A 53 -4.53 11.91 3.87
C GLU A 53 -3.70 10.76 3.28
N MET A 54 -2.92 11.02 2.23
CA MET A 54 -2.00 10.03 1.65
C MET A 54 -0.93 9.55 2.64
N HIS A 55 -0.44 10.44 3.51
CA HIS A 55 0.53 10.08 4.54
C HIS A 55 -0.08 9.25 5.68
N LYS A 56 -1.42 9.22 5.80
CA LYS A 56 -2.06 8.28 6.73
C LYS A 56 -2.05 6.89 6.10
N GLY A 57 -1.60 5.92 6.87
CA GLY A 57 -1.74 4.51 6.49
C GLY A 57 -3.21 4.18 6.19
N GLY A 58 -3.44 3.34 5.17
CA GLY A 58 -4.77 2.85 4.84
C GLY A 58 -5.73 3.86 4.22
N TRP A 59 -5.23 4.92 3.58
CA TRP A 59 -6.06 5.93 2.90
C TRP A 59 -7.08 5.36 1.90
N GLN A 60 -6.84 4.18 1.32
CA GLN A 60 -7.79 3.50 0.42
C GLN A 60 -9.00 2.87 1.15
N SER A 61 -8.88 2.68 2.47
CA SER A 61 -9.93 2.14 3.35
C SER A 61 -10.72 3.22 4.07
N HIS A 62 -10.18 4.43 4.15
CA HIS A 62 -10.84 5.53 4.85
C HIS A 62 -12.06 6.03 4.10
N LEU A 63 -13.09 6.33 4.87
CA LEU A 63 -14.32 6.91 4.34
C LEU A 63 -14.16 8.42 4.26
N TYR A 64 -14.34 8.98 3.06
CA TYR A 64 -14.25 10.41 2.82
C TYR A 64 -15.62 11.04 2.63
N GLU A 65 -15.80 12.20 3.26
CA GLU A 65 -16.94 13.07 3.04
C GLU A 65 -16.46 14.30 2.28
N VAL A 66 -16.72 14.32 0.97
CA VAL A 66 -16.31 15.43 0.11
C VAL A 66 -17.37 16.51 0.15
N ALA A 67 -17.04 17.62 0.81
CA ALA A 67 -17.90 18.78 0.94
C ALA A 67 -17.66 19.73 -0.24
N VAL A 68 -18.69 19.94 -1.05
CA VAL A 68 -18.65 20.86 -2.19
C VAL A 68 -19.45 22.10 -1.84
N ALA A 69 -18.87 23.29 -2.04
CA ALA A 69 -19.56 24.54 -1.77
C ALA A 69 -20.90 24.62 -2.53
N GLY A 70 -22.01 24.71 -1.79
CA GLY A 70 -23.36 24.81 -2.35
C GLY A 70 -24.06 23.47 -2.67
N ALA A 71 -23.46 22.32 -2.34
CA ALA A 71 -24.07 21.01 -2.49
C ALA A 71 -23.99 20.18 -1.19
N GLU A 72 -24.80 19.12 -1.11
CA GLU A 72 -24.72 18.19 0.01
C GLU A 72 -23.39 17.42 0.00
N PRO A 73 -22.82 17.14 1.19
CA PRO A 73 -21.60 16.36 1.29
C PRO A 73 -21.78 14.95 0.74
N VAL A 74 -20.82 14.48 -0.04
CA VAL A 74 -20.89 13.18 -0.71
C VAL A 74 -19.94 12.20 -0.02
N ARG A 75 -20.50 11.08 0.47
CA ARG A 75 -19.72 9.94 1.00
C ARG A 75 -19.08 9.17 -0.17
N CYS A 76 -17.76 9.06 -0.15
CA CYS A 76 -16.97 8.41 -1.19
C CYS A 76 -15.68 7.78 -0.65
N LEU A 77 -15.06 6.93 -1.47
CA LEU A 77 -13.74 6.36 -1.23
C LEU A 77 -12.72 6.93 -2.22
N MET A 78 -11.54 7.26 -1.74
CA MET A 78 -10.42 7.61 -2.59
C MET A 78 -9.85 6.34 -3.23
N ARG A 79 -9.96 6.20 -4.55
CA ARG A 79 -9.57 5.00 -5.29
C ARG A 79 -8.15 5.08 -5.80
N GLU A 80 -7.81 6.19 -6.41
CA GLU A 80 -6.52 6.36 -7.05
C GLU A 80 -6.07 7.80 -6.88
N VAL A 81 -4.77 7.96 -6.65
CA VAL A 81 -4.10 9.25 -6.72
C VAL A 81 -2.93 9.11 -7.67
N GLN A 82 -2.94 9.92 -8.72
CA GLN A 82 -1.86 9.98 -9.68
C GLN A 82 -0.85 11.01 -9.23
N PHE A 83 0.43 10.65 -9.23
CA PHE A 83 1.52 11.55 -8.84
C PHE A 83 2.37 11.96 -10.03
N HIS A 84 2.98 13.14 -9.91
CA HIS A 84 3.99 13.57 -10.86
C HIS A 84 5.29 12.80 -10.60
N PRO A 85 5.86 12.10 -11.59
CA PRO A 85 6.96 11.13 -11.38
C PRO A 85 8.28 11.74 -10.88
N VAL A 86 8.43 13.07 -10.94
CA VAL A 86 9.65 13.79 -10.53
C VAL A 86 9.41 14.75 -9.36
N LYS A 87 8.16 15.21 -9.18
CA LYS A 87 7.85 16.29 -8.22
C LYS A 87 7.05 15.77 -7.03
N ASP A 88 6.62 14.51 -7.10
CA ASP A 88 5.73 13.85 -6.15
C ASP A 88 4.46 14.67 -5.81
N SER A 89 4.08 15.59 -6.69
CA SER A 89 2.88 16.40 -6.55
C SER A 89 1.66 15.61 -7.05
N PRO A 90 0.53 15.58 -6.32
CA PRO A 90 -0.68 14.93 -6.77
C PRO A 90 -1.22 15.62 -8.04
N LEU A 91 -1.39 14.84 -9.11
CA LEU A 91 -1.87 15.28 -10.43
C LEU A 91 -3.36 15.07 -10.62
N HIS A 92 -3.91 14.01 -10.05
CA HIS A 92 -5.32 13.64 -10.18
C HIS A 92 -5.74 12.80 -8.98
N VAL A 93 -7.00 12.97 -8.55
CA VAL A 93 -7.61 12.13 -7.52
C VAL A 93 -8.94 11.59 -8.01
N ASP A 94 -9.12 10.29 -7.86
CA ASP A 94 -10.33 9.58 -8.21
C ASP A 94 -11.09 9.16 -6.97
N PHE A 95 -12.35 9.58 -6.88
CA PHE A 95 -13.27 9.21 -5.81
C PHE A 95 -14.40 8.35 -6.35
N GLN A 96 -14.69 7.26 -5.65
CA GLN A 96 -15.86 6.42 -5.91
C GLN A 96 -16.94 6.70 -4.87
N ARG A 97 -18.11 7.17 -5.33
CA ARG A 97 -19.30 7.39 -4.51
C ARG A 97 -19.81 6.08 -3.95
N LEU A 98 -20.16 6.09 -2.68
CA LEU A 98 -20.71 4.95 -1.97
C LEU A 98 -22.23 4.98 -2.04
N ALA A 99 -22.82 3.87 -2.51
CA ALA A 99 -24.25 3.65 -2.42
C ALA A 99 -24.52 2.74 -1.21
N PRO A 100 -25.58 3.02 -0.41
CA PRO A 100 -25.95 2.16 0.70
C PRO A 100 -26.26 0.74 0.21
N GLY A 101 -25.75 -0.27 0.92
CA GLY A 101 -25.97 -1.69 0.64
C GLY A 101 -25.15 -2.27 -0.52
N GLN A 102 -24.18 -1.55 -1.07
CA GLN A 102 -23.24 -2.12 -2.06
C GLN A 102 -21.98 -2.64 -1.39
N MET A 103 -21.62 -3.89 -1.68
CA MET A 103 -20.30 -4.42 -1.31
C MET A 103 -19.21 -3.74 -2.13
N ILE A 104 -18.23 -3.19 -1.43
CA ILE A 104 -17.11 -2.47 -2.01
C ILE A 104 -15.83 -3.29 -1.85
N ARG A 105 -15.01 -3.31 -2.91
CA ARG A 105 -13.65 -3.82 -2.81
C ARG A 105 -12.78 -2.76 -2.18
N VAL A 106 -12.04 -3.08 -1.13
CA VAL A 106 -11.18 -2.16 -0.39
C VAL A 106 -9.83 -2.82 -0.12
N LYS A 107 -8.76 -2.02 -0.12
CA LYS A 107 -7.41 -2.42 0.26
C LYS A 107 -7.12 -1.92 1.66
N VAL A 108 -7.10 -2.84 2.62
CA VAL A 108 -6.88 -2.53 4.03
C VAL A 108 -5.43 -2.90 4.39
N PRO A 109 -4.67 -2.02 5.04
CA PRO A 109 -3.30 -2.31 5.46
C PRO A 109 -3.28 -3.34 6.58
N VAL A 110 -2.18 -4.08 6.65
CA VAL A 110 -1.91 -5.04 7.73
C VAL A 110 -0.86 -4.47 8.68
N VAL A 111 -1.13 -4.55 9.97
CA VAL A 111 -0.22 -4.19 11.05
C VAL A 111 0.11 -5.45 11.84
N PHE A 112 1.39 -5.68 12.07
CA PHE A 112 1.85 -6.79 12.88
C PHE A 112 2.02 -6.28 14.31
N GLN A 113 1.42 -7.00 15.26
CA GLN A 113 1.64 -6.76 16.68
C GLN A 113 2.69 -7.74 17.18
N ASN A 114 3.37 -7.37 18.27
CA ASN A 114 4.31 -8.25 18.97
C ASN A 114 5.52 -8.70 18.13
N GLU A 115 5.97 -7.89 17.18
CA GLU A 115 7.18 -8.16 16.37
C GLU A 115 8.42 -8.42 17.25
N GLU A 116 8.62 -7.65 18.31
CA GLU A 116 9.80 -7.78 19.19
C GLU A 116 9.71 -8.97 20.15
N SER A 117 8.51 -9.45 20.47
CA SER A 117 8.32 -10.54 21.43
C SER A 117 8.28 -11.90 20.78
N ALA A 118 8.03 -11.96 19.46
CA ALA A 118 7.95 -13.16 18.66
C ALA A 118 9.23 -14.02 18.75
N PRO A 119 9.13 -15.30 19.11
CA PRO A 119 10.28 -16.18 19.25
C PRO A 119 11.04 -16.32 17.93
N GLY A 120 10.32 -16.37 16.79
CA GLY A 120 10.94 -16.45 15.47
C GLY A 120 11.84 -15.26 15.11
N ILE A 121 11.53 -14.04 15.58
CA ILE A 121 12.37 -12.86 15.32
C ILE A 121 13.54 -12.81 16.32
N LYS A 122 13.31 -13.19 17.58
CA LYS A 122 14.39 -13.28 18.60
C LYS A 122 15.46 -14.31 18.26
N GLU A 123 15.07 -15.40 17.60
CA GLU A 123 15.98 -16.44 17.09
C GLU A 123 16.73 -16.00 15.81
N GLY A 124 16.54 -14.77 15.34
CA GLY A 124 17.22 -14.21 14.17
C GLY A 124 16.45 -14.38 12.86
N GLY A 125 15.19 -14.81 12.90
CA GLY A 125 14.33 -14.88 11.72
C GLY A 125 13.96 -13.49 11.17
N VAL A 126 13.78 -13.41 9.86
CA VAL A 126 13.40 -12.18 9.15
C VAL A 126 11.92 -12.24 8.79
N LEU A 127 11.15 -11.23 9.20
CA LEU A 127 9.76 -11.09 8.82
C LEU A 127 9.65 -10.70 7.34
N ASN A 128 9.20 -11.64 6.51
CA ASN A 128 8.91 -11.38 5.11
C ASN A 128 7.41 -11.11 4.93
N VAL A 129 7.07 -9.84 4.73
CA VAL A 129 5.69 -9.41 4.47
C VAL A 129 5.38 -9.58 2.98
N VAL A 130 4.65 -10.63 2.63
CA VAL A 130 4.25 -10.93 1.25
C VAL A 130 3.19 -9.92 0.77
N ARG A 131 2.28 -9.53 1.65
CA ARG A 131 1.21 -8.57 1.35
C ARG A 131 1.05 -7.56 2.48
N ARG A 132 1.39 -6.30 2.18
CA ARG A 132 1.19 -5.17 3.11
C ARG A 132 -0.26 -4.70 3.18
N GLU A 133 -1.03 -4.98 2.13
CA GLU A 133 -2.44 -4.62 1.99
C GLU A 133 -3.25 -5.84 1.55
N LEU A 134 -4.45 -5.98 2.11
CA LEU A 134 -5.36 -7.06 1.82
C LEU A 134 -6.61 -6.53 1.11
N GLU A 135 -6.89 -7.12 -0.05
CA GLU A 135 -8.10 -6.83 -0.81
C GLU A 135 -9.29 -7.59 -0.25
N VAL A 136 -10.24 -6.86 0.31
CA VAL A 136 -11.46 -7.39 0.93
C VAL A 136 -12.71 -6.75 0.34
N LEU A 137 -13.80 -7.52 0.34
CA LEU A 137 -15.15 -7.04 0.11
C LEU A 137 -15.77 -6.72 1.46
N SER A 138 -16.11 -5.45 1.68
CA SER A 138 -16.77 -5.01 2.90
C SER A 138 -18.03 -4.20 2.59
N ASP A 139 -18.88 -4.08 3.59
CA ASP A 139 -19.91 -3.03 3.61
C ASP A 139 -19.22 -1.69 3.90
N PRO A 140 -19.61 -0.58 3.23
CA PRO A 140 -19.11 0.75 3.50
C PRO A 140 -19.11 1.17 4.97
N ASP A 141 -20.07 0.71 5.76
CA ASP A 141 -20.19 1.06 7.18
C ASP A 141 -19.41 0.11 8.12
N GLN A 142 -18.78 -0.94 7.58
CA GLN A 142 -18.02 -1.94 8.35
C GLN A 142 -16.56 -2.06 7.91
N VAL A 143 -16.03 -1.11 7.11
CA VAL A 143 -14.64 -1.14 6.67
C VAL A 143 -13.70 -1.00 7.88
N PRO A 144 -12.80 -1.98 8.13
CA PRO A 144 -11.75 -1.84 9.14
C PRO A 144 -10.64 -0.91 8.63
N GLU A 145 -10.05 -0.14 9.54
CA GLU A 145 -8.93 0.77 9.21
C GLU A 145 -7.62 0.00 9.00
N GLN A 146 -7.40 -1.04 9.78
CA GLN A 146 -6.24 -1.91 9.71
C GLN A 146 -6.60 -3.34 10.11
N PHE A 147 -5.90 -4.31 9.55
CA PHE A 147 -5.94 -5.70 10.01
C PHE A 147 -4.76 -5.97 10.94
N GLU A 148 -5.04 -6.50 12.12
CA GLU A 148 -4.03 -6.85 13.10
C GLU A 148 -3.71 -8.34 13.05
N ILE A 149 -2.42 -8.65 12.99
CA ILE A 149 -1.89 -10.01 13.07
C ILE A 149 -0.93 -10.09 14.25
N ASP A 150 -1.23 -10.97 15.21
CA ASP A 150 -0.36 -11.22 16.36
C ASP A 150 0.76 -12.20 16.00
N LEU A 151 2.00 -11.80 16.25
CA LEU A 151 3.20 -12.60 16.03
C LEU A 151 3.73 -13.28 17.31
N GLY A 152 3.10 -13.08 18.47
CA GLY A 152 3.64 -13.49 19.77
C GLY A 152 3.96 -14.98 19.90
N ALA A 153 3.30 -15.85 19.13
CA ALA A 153 3.53 -17.30 19.12
C ALA A 153 4.23 -17.81 17.84
N ALA A 154 4.61 -16.93 16.91
CA ALA A 154 5.11 -17.33 15.60
C ALA A 154 6.59 -17.76 15.64
N VAL A 155 6.89 -18.90 15.02
CA VAL A 155 8.21 -19.54 14.99
C VAL A 155 8.86 -19.37 13.61
N ILE A 156 10.18 -19.53 13.51
CA ILE A 156 10.89 -19.56 12.22
C ILE A 156 10.28 -20.62 11.30
N GLY A 157 9.96 -20.23 10.06
CA GLY A 157 9.33 -21.07 9.05
C GLY A 157 7.80 -21.01 9.05
N ASP A 158 7.17 -20.37 10.03
CA ASP A 158 5.72 -20.25 10.07
C ASP A 158 5.19 -19.25 9.03
N SER A 159 4.02 -19.57 8.47
CA SER A 159 3.35 -18.80 7.42
C SER A 159 1.98 -18.36 7.90
N LEU A 160 1.87 -17.08 8.22
CA LEU A 160 0.64 -16.44 8.71
C LEU A 160 -0.33 -16.29 7.56
N ARG A 161 -1.54 -16.82 7.74
CA ARG A 161 -2.59 -16.82 6.72
C ARG A 161 -3.69 -15.81 7.05
N TRP A 162 -4.57 -15.59 6.08
CA TRP A 162 -5.81 -14.81 6.27
C TRP A 162 -6.61 -15.23 7.52
N SER A 163 -6.67 -16.53 7.81
CA SER A 163 -7.41 -17.10 8.94
C SER A 163 -6.84 -16.72 10.32
N ASN A 164 -5.63 -16.17 10.38
CA ASN A 164 -4.98 -15.70 11.62
C ASN A 164 -5.24 -14.20 11.89
N VAL A 165 -5.96 -13.51 11.02
CA VAL A 165 -6.27 -12.09 11.16
C VAL A 165 -7.38 -11.90 12.20
N ILE A 166 -7.17 -11.02 13.18
CA ILE A 166 -8.05 -10.95 14.37
C ILE A 166 -9.32 -10.10 14.10
N ASP A 167 -9.25 -9.09 13.23
CA ASP A 167 -10.33 -8.11 13.07
C ASP A 167 -11.14 -8.29 11.78
N HIS A 168 -12.04 -9.28 11.74
CA HIS A 168 -12.77 -9.63 10.51
C HIS A 168 -14.03 -8.81 10.20
N LYS A 169 -14.43 -7.79 11.00
CA LYS A 169 -15.66 -6.95 10.88
C LYS A 169 -16.59 -7.19 9.65
N GLY A 170 -17.20 -8.37 9.51
CA GLY A 170 -18.05 -8.71 8.35
C GLY A 170 -17.35 -8.73 6.97
N THR A 171 -16.04 -8.57 6.90
CA THR A 171 -15.24 -8.52 5.67
C THR A 171 -15.08 -9.90 5.04
N LYS A 172 -15.28 -9.99 3.73
CA LYS A 172 -15.04 -11.20 2.95
C LYS A 172 -13.77 -11.04 2.12
N PRO A 173 -12.87 -12.03 2.05
CA PRO A 173 -11.74 -11.96 1.15
C PRO A 173 -12.24 -11.91 -0.31
N VAL A 174 -11.62 -11.07 -1.15
CA VAL A 174 -11.92 -11.04 -2.59
C VAL A 174 -11.57 -12.37 -3.25
N ILE A 175 -10.50 -13.01 -2.75
CA ILE A 175 -10.06 -14.33 -3.20
C ILE A 175 -10.86 -15.37 -2.40
N VAL A 176 -11.98 -15.80 -2.98
CA VAL A 176 -12.81 -16.86 -2.40
C VAL A 176 -12.19 -18.22 -2.74
N GLY A 177 -11.94 -19.06 -1.72
CA GLY A 177 -11.56 -20.46 -1.91
C GLY A 177 -10.10 -20.85 -1.65
N ARG A 178 -9.23 -19.92 -1.20
CA ARG A 178 -7.89 -20.28 -0.70
C ARG A 178 -7.45 -19.39 0.46
N ASP A 179 -6.88 -20.00 1.49
CA ASP A 179 -6.13 -19.29 2.51
C ASP A 179 -4.80 -18.84 1.91
N PHE A 180 -4.67 -17.55 1.70
CA PHE A 180 -3.42 -16.94 1.23
C PHE A 180 -2.54 -16.57 2.42
N VAL A 181 -1.23 -16.64 2.19
CA VAL A 181 -0.20 -16.23 3.14
C VAL A 181 -0.08 -14.69 3.09
N VAL A 182 -0.08 -14.07 4.27
CA VAL A 182 0.06 -12.62 4.46
C VAL A 182 1.52 -12.27 4.78
N ALA A 183 2.13 -13.05 5.68
CA ALA A 183 3.53 -12.92 6.06
C ALA A 183 4.13 -14.28 6.41
N THR A 184 5.43 -14.41 6.23
CA THR A 184 6.20 -15.60 6.60
C THR A 184 7.42 -15.16 7.41
N ILE A 185 7.75 -15.89 8.47
CA ILE A 185 9.01 -15.69 9.18
C ILE A 185 10.05 -16.59 8.50
N ALA A 186 10.95 -16.01 7.72
CA ALA A 186 11.99 -16.75 7.03
C ALA A 186 13.21 -16.94 7.95
N PRO A 187 13.93 -18.08 7.86
CA PRO A 187 15.22 -18.22 8.52
C PRO A 187 16.21 -17.17 7.98
N PRO A 188 17.15 -16.67 8.81
CA PRO A 188 18.17 -15.75 8.34
C PRO A 188 18.96 -16.42 7.22
N THR A 189 18.97 -15.80 6.04
CA THR A 189 19.91 -16.16 5.00
C THR A 189 21.25 -15.58 5.42
N VAL A 190 22.03 -16.35 6.17
CA VAL A 190 23.47 -16.12 6.23
C VAL A 190 23.96 -16.48 4.83
N GLU A 191 24.24 -15.47 4.02
CA GLU A 191 25.20 -15.65 2.94
C GLU A 191 26.51 -16.05 3.64
N GLU A 192 26.76 -17.35 3.72
CA GLU A 192 28.12 -17.84 3.90
C GLU A 192 28.91 -17.28 2.73
N GLU A 193 29.68 -16.21 2.99
CA GLU A 193 30.86 -15.94 2.20
C GLU A 193 31.58 -17.27 2.05
N ILE A 194 31.56 -17.80 0.83
CA ILE A 194 32.33 -18.96 0.45
C ILE A 194 33.78 -18.48 0.58
N VAL A 195 34.37 -18.65 1.77
CA VAL A 195 35.80 -18.50 1.99
C VAL A 195 36.41 -19.62 1.17
N VAL A 196 36.72 -19.32 -0.09
CA VAL A 196 37.49 -20.19 -0.97
C VAL A 196 38.87 -20.32 -0.34
N GLN A 197 39.01 -21.25 0.60
CA GLN A 197 40.30 -21.79 0.97
C GLN A 197 40.80 -22.59 -0.24
N ALA A 198 41.60 -21.94 -1.08
CA ALA A 198 42.53 -22.64 -1.96
C ALA A 198 43.87 -22.82 -1.20
N PRO A 199 44.39 -24.05 -1.12
CA PRO A 199 45.48 -24.43 -0.21
C PRO A 199 46.86 -23.95 -0.68
N VAL A 200 47.74 -23.76 0.31
CA VAL A 200 49.18 -23.55 0.13
C VAL A 200 49.83 -24.88 -0.25
N ALA A 201 50.48 -24.97 -1.42
CA ALA A 201 51.76 -25.66 -1.59
C ALA A 201 52.38 -25.53 -2.99
N ALA A 202 53.71 -25.37 -2.96
CA ALA A 202 54.73 -25.76 -3.94
C ALA A 202 55.28 -24.68 -4.90
N ALA A 203 56.42 -24.13 -4.49
CA ALA A 203 57.44 -23.59 -5.39
C ALA A 203 57.89 -24.63 -6.44
N PRO A 204 58.41 -24.18 -7.60
CA PRO A 204 59.86 -24.32 -7.74
C PRO A 204 60.59 -23.13 -8.40
N ALA A 205 61.83 -22.99 -7.92
CA ALA A 205 63.08 -22.55 -8.55
C ALA A 205 63.12 -21.82 -9.91
N LYS A 206 63.83 -20.68 -9.87
CA LYS A 206 64.74 -20.07 -10.86
C LYS A 206 64.94 -20.80 -12.21
N GLY A 207 64.76 -20.03 -13.29
CA GLY A 207 65.36 -20.29 -14.60
C GLY A 207 65.32 -19.06 -15.51
N LYS A 208 66.40 -18.28 -15.53
CA LYS A 208 66.69 -17.29 -16.59
C LYS A 208 66.90 -18.04 -17.91
N ALA A 209 66.21 -17.67 -18.99
CA ALA A 209 66.76 -17.46 -20.33
C ALA A 209 65.62 -17.40 -21.38
N ALA A 210 65.43 -16.23 -21.99
CA ALA A 210 64.90 -16.13 -23.34
C ALA A 210 65.55 -14.91 -24.02
N GLY A 211 66.71 -15.16 -24.60
CA GLY A 211 67.25 -14.34 -25.66
C GLY A 211 66.74 -14.85 -27.02
N LYS A 212 66.30 -13.89 -27.84
CA LYS A 212 66.47 -13.79 -29.31
C LYS A 212 65.84 -14.84 -30.25
N LYS A 213 65.06 -14.29 -31.21
CA LYS A 213 64.93 -14.65 -32.65
C LYS A 213 64.47 -16.10 -32.94
N LYS A 214 63.43 -16.29 -33.75
CA LYS A 214 63.40 -15.99 -35.19
C LYS A 214 61.99 -16.24 -35.71
#